data_AF-A0A2D7WQJ5-F1
#
_entry.id   AF-A0A2D7WQJ5-F1
#
_cell.length_a   1.000
_cell.length_b   1.000
_cell.length_c   1.000
_cell.angle_alpha   90.00
_cell.angle_beta   90.00
_cell.angle_gamma   90.00
#
_symmetry.space_group_name_H-M   'P 1'
#
loop_
_entity.id
_entity.type
_entity.pdbx_description
1 polymer ?
#
loop_
_entity_poly.entity_id
_entity_poly.type
_entity_poly.pdbx_seq_one_letter_code
_entity_poly.pdbx_strand_id
1 'polypeptide(L)'
;MKPSKMLPANEAVLKKRFADAYIKIMETANRMPASFYYVDTPKGAKLKMAHGEYEYSPYGSNNPKKLIERWFANLNLVPESLYSLSGFGDGSHVRYFMENSGTGVNVLVAEKDPALLRETFARFDYSDILSNDRFLLGTGEPEN
;
A
#
# COMPACT_ATOMS: atom_id res chain seq x y z
N MET A 1 -5.78 2.02 19.91
CA MET A 1 -5.55 3.18 19.01
C MET A 1 -6.85 3.56 18.34
N LYS A 2 -7.05 4.85 18.00
CA LYS A 2 -8.22 5.30 17.22
C LYS A 2 -7.86 5.27 15.72
N PRO A 3 -8.81 4.95 14.83
CA PRO A 3 -8.56 4.95 13.39
C PRO A 3 -8.24 6.35 12.89
N SER A 4 -7.35 6.44 11.91
CA SER A 4 -6.98 7.71 11.29
C SER A 4 -7.91 8.04 10.12
N LYS A 5 -8.17 9.33 9.89
CA LYS A 5 -8.92 9.80 8.72
C LYS A 5 -7.99 9.85 7.50
N MET A 6 -8.42 9.26 6.38
CA MET A 6 -7.67 9.30 5.12
C MET A 6 -7.42 10.74 4.65
N LEU A 7 -6.29 10.96 3.98
CA LEU A 7 -6.01 12.24 3.34
C LEU A 7 -7.05 12.50 2.23
N PRO A 8 -7.60 13.73 2.12
CA PRO A 8 -8.68 14.02 1.16
C PRO A 8 -8.32 13.70 -0.30
N ALA A 9 -7.05 13.86 -0.69
CA ALA A 9 -6.59 13.57 -2.04
C ALA A 9 -6.72 12.07 -2.38
N ASN A 10 -6.27 11.19 -1.48
CA ASN A 10 -6.43 9.74 -1.63
C ASN A 10 -7.90 9.34 -1.65
N GLU A 11 -8.68 9.88 -0.70
CA GLU A 11 -10.10 9.56 -0.55
C GLU A 11 -10.90 9.92 -1.81
N ALA A 12 -10.62 11.08 -2.41
CA ALA A 12 -11.27 11.53 -3.64
C ALA A 12 -11.02 10.56 -4.82
N VAL A 13 -9.77 10.08 -4.96
CA VAL A 13 -9.41 9.15 -6.04
C VAL A 13 -10.00 7.77 -5.79
N LEU A 14 -9.95 7.26 -4.56
CA LEU A 14 -10.53 5.96 -4.18
C LEU A 14 -12.03 5.91 -4.49
N LYS A 15 -12.79 6.94 -4.08
CA LYS A 15 -14.23 7.03 -4.39
C LYS A 15 -14.53 6.99 -5.89
N LYS A 16 -13.65 7.57 -6.71
CA LYS A 16 -13.85 7.70 -8.16
C LYS A 16 -13.41 6.46 -8.94
N ARG A 17 -12.25 5.88 -8.62
CA ARG A 17 -11.61 4.82 -9.41
C ARG A 17 -11.68 3.42 -8.78
N PHE A 18 -11.82 3.35 -7.45
CA PHE A 18 -11.73 2.10 -6.68
C PHE A 18 -12.87 2.01 -5.67
N ALA A 19 -14.12 2.15 -6.14
CA ALA A 19 -15.30 2.22 -5.29
C ALA A 19 -15.42 1.02 -4.34
N ASP A 20 -15.17 -0.19 -4.83
CA ASP A 20 -15.24 -1.41 -4.01
C ASP A 20 -14.16 -1.42 -2.91
N ALA A 21 -12.93 -1.02 -3.25
CA ALA A 21 -11.87 -0.90 -2.25
C ALA A 21 -12.19 0.18 -1.21
N TYR A 22 -12.76 1.31 -1.64
CA TYR A 22 -13.22 2.36 -0.73
C TYR A 22 -14.31 1.86 0.22
N ILE A 23 -15.32 1.13 -0.29
CA ILE A 23 -16.40 0.56 0.53
C ILE A 23 -15.80 -0.38 1.58
N LYS A 24 -14.94 -1.33 1.17
CA LYS A 24 -14.28 -2.28 2.07
C LYS A 24 -13.43 -1.58 3.13
N ILE A 25 -12.75 -0.48 2.78
CA ILE A 25 -12.02 0.37 3.73
C ILE A 25 -12.98 0.98 4.76
N MET A 26 -14.10 1.54 4.33
CA MET A 26 -15.07 2.18 5.22
C MET A 26 -15.78 1.18 6.13
N GLU A 27 -16.09 -0.01 5.64
CA GLU A 27 -16.71 -1.11 6.40
C GLU A 27 -15.85 -1.61 7.56
N THR A 28 -14.53 -1.37 7.51
CA THR A 28 -13.67 -1.66 8.67
C THR A 28 -14.00 -0.80 9.90
N ALA A 29 -14.72 0.32 9.72
CA ALA A 29 -15.13 1.25 10.78
C ALA A 29 -13.96 1.63 11.70
N ASN A 30 -14.00 1.21 12.97
CA ASN A 30 -12.96 1.50 13.97
C ASN A 30 -11.91 0.38 14.12
N ARG A 31 -12.01 -0.69 13.34
CA ARG A 31 -11.06 -1.81 13.40
C ARG A 31 -9.67 -1.32 13.00
N MET A 32 -8.67 -1.61 13.82
CA MET A 32 -7.26 -1.41 13.49
C MET A 32 -6.73 -2.58 12.66
N PRO A 33 -5.64 -2.40 11.89
CA PRO A 33 -5.07 -3.51 11.14
C PRO A 33 -4.62 -4.63 12.08
N ALA A 34 -4.81 -5.88 11.66
CA ALA A 34 -4.65 -7.04 12.55
C ALA A 34 -3.20 -7.32 12.93
N SER A 35 -2.29 -7.22 11.94
CA SER A 35 -0.87 -7.57 12.10
C SER A 35 0.06 -6.39 11.86
N PHE A 36 -0.48 -5.20 11.61
CA PHE A 36 0.31 -4.05 11.21
C PHE A 36 -0.09 -2.79 11.98
N TYR A 37 0.88 -1.95 12.27
CA TYR A 37 0.65 -0.66 12.90
C TYR A 37 1.77 0.32 12.57
N TYR A 38 1.50 1.61 12.73
CA TYR A 38 2.49 2.66 12.53
C TYR A 38 3.06 3.15 13.86
N VAL A 39 4.36 3.42 13.86
CA VAL A 39 5.07 4.13 14.93
C VAL A 39 5.56 5.46 14.39
N ASP A 40 5.20 6.55 15.03
CA ASP A 40 5.73 7.86 14.67
C ASP A 40 7.18 7.99 15.14
N THR A 41 8.05 8.42 14.23
CA THR A 41 9.47 8.66 14.51
C THR A 41 9.83 10.09 14.10
N PRO A 42 10.97 10.64 14.54
CA PRO A 42 11.43 11.94 14.06
C PRO A 42 11.61 12.03 12.54
N LYS A 43 11.72 10.88 11.84
CA LYS A 43 11.86 10.78 10.39
C LYS A 43 10.53 10.52 9.66
N GLY A 44 9.41 10.50 10.39
CA GLY A 44 8.08 10.16 9.87
C GLY A 44 7.53 8.84 10.43
N ALA A 45 6.33 8.49 9.99
CA ALA A 45 5.66 7.27 10.40
C ALA A 45 6.34 6.03 9.80
N LYS A 46 6.56 5.01 10.62
CA LYS A 46 7.19 3.74 10.22
C LYS A 46 6.23 2.57 10.42
N LEU A 47 6.03 1.78 9.36
CA LEU A 47 5.23 0.57 9.44
C LEU A 47 5.96 -0.52 10.23
N LYS A 48 5.23 -1.14 11.16
CA LYS A 48 5.63 -2.31 11.95
C LYS A 48 4.65 -3.43 11.67
N MET A 49 5.18 -4.66 11.71
CA MET A 49 4.40 -5.87 11.68
C MET A 49 4.56 -6.59 13.02
N ALA A 50 3.44 -7.02 13.59
CA ALA A 50 3.36 -7.84 14.79
C ALA A 50 3.00 -9.28 14.39
N HIS A 51 3.76 -10.24 14.89
CA HIS A 51 3.49 -11.66 14.74
C HIS A 51 3.77 -12.39 16.06
N GLY A 52 2.71 -12.70 16.81
CA GLY A 52 2.84 -13.17 18.19
C GLY A 52 3.50 -12.11 19.07
N GLU A 53 4.56 -12.48 19.78
CA GLU A 53 5.34 -11.57 20.63
C GLU A 53 6.44 -10.81 19.86
N TYR A 54 6.62 -11.10 18.57
CA TYR A 54 7.68 -10.50 17.77
C TYR A 54 7.18 -9.32 16.94
N GLU A 55 8.01 -8.28 16.90
CA GLU A 55 7.79 -7.10 16.07
C GLU A 55 8.95 -6.87 15.12
N TYR A 56 8.64 -6.58 13.86
CA TYR A 56 9.64 -6.29 12.85
C TYR A 56 9.20 -5.16 11.93
N SER A 57 10.17 -4.58 11.24
CA SER A 57 9.92 -3.56 10.22
C SER A 57 9.94 -4.26 8.86
N PRO A 58 8.83 -4.30 8.11
CA PRO A 58 8.77 -5.02 6.84
C PRO A 58 9.86 -4.61 5.85
N TYR A 59 10.21 -3.32 5.85
CA TYR A 59 11.28 -2.76 5.01
C TYR A 59 12.63 -2.62 5.73
N GLY A 60 12.83 -3.35 6.82
CA GLY A 60 14.06 -3.35 7.61
C GLY A 60 14.25 -2.14 8.53
N SER A 61 15.30 -2.20 9.34
CA SER A 61 15.66 -1.14 10.30
C SER A 61 16.56 -0.05 9.71
N ASN A 62 17.31 -0.38 8.66
CA ASN A 62 18.42 0.45 8.16
C ASN A 62 18.00 1.39 7.00
N ASN A 63 17.97 0.87 5.77
CA ASN A 63 17.72 1.65 4.57
C ASN A 63 16.61 1.01 3.70
N PRO A 64 15.33 1.33 3.99
CA PRO A 64 14.18 0.82 3.22
C PRO A 64 14.31 1.05 1.73
N LYS A 65 14.80 2.23 1.32
CA LYS A 65 14.97 2.58 -0.09
C LYS A 65 15.89 1.61 -0.82
N LYS A 66 17.07 1.31 -0.27
CA LYS A 66 18.01 0.35 -0.87
C LYS A 66 17.44 -1.06 -0.95
N LEU A 67 16.61 -1.46 0.01
CA LEU A 67 15.94 -2.76 -0.05
C LEU A 67 14.95 -2.82 -1.22
N ILE A 68 14.16 -1.77 -1.41
CA ILE A 68 13.20 -1.65 -2.51
C ILE A 68 13.90 -1.58 -3.87
N GLU A 69 14.95 -0.76 -3.99
CA GLU A 69 15.80 -0.66 -5.19
C GLU A 69 16.36 -2.04 -5.56
N ARG A 70 16.90 -2.77 -4.59
CA ARG A 70 17.43 -4.12 -4.81
C ARG A 70 16.33 -5.11 -5.19
N TRP A 71 15.18 -5.08 -4.53
CA TRP A 71 14.04 -5.92 -4.88
C TRP A 71 13.61 -5.68 -6.33
N PHE A 72 13.41 -4.42 -6.71
CA PHE A 72 13.00 -4.04 -8.05
C PHE A 72 14.02 -4.43 -9.13
N ALA A 73 15.31 -4.21 -8.88
CA ALA A 73 16.39 -4.54 -9.82
C ALA A 73 16.49 -6.05 -10.13
N ASN A 74 15.89 -6.91 -9.31
CA ASN A 74 15.84 -8.35 -9.56
C ASN A 74 14.56 -8.79 -10.30
N LEU A 75 13.66 -7.86 -10.64
CA LEU A 75 12.48 -8.15 -11.44
C LEU A 75 12.85 -8.13 -12.93
N ASN A 76 12.51 -9.20 -13.65
CA ASN A 76 12.62 -9.22 -15.11
C ASN A 76 11.31 -8.69 -15.71
N LEU A 77 11.24 -7.36 -15.88
CA LEU A 77 10.05 -6.70 -16.40
C LEU A 77 9.94 -6.85 -17.92
N VAL A 78 8.77 -7.27 -18.38
CA VAL A 78 8.44 -7.36 -19.81
C VAL A 78 7.50 -6.22 -20.16
N PRO A 79 7.71 -5.47 -21.26
CA PRO A 79 6.75 -4.47 -21.72
C PRO A 79 5.36 -5.05 -21.95
N GLU A 80 4.32 -4.19 -21.89
CA GLU A 80 2.94 -4.56 -22.21
C GLU A 80 2.37 -5.71 -21.37
N SER A 81 2.82 -5.82 -20.12
CA SER A 81 2.43 -6.90 -19.20
C SER A 81 1.66 -6.37 -17.98
N LEU A 82 1.08 -7.30 -17.23
CA LEU A 82 0.43 -7.05 -15.94
C LEU A 82 1.18 -7.80 -14.85
N TYR A 83 1.68 -7.07 -13.86
CA TYR A 83 2.26 -7.64 -12.64
C TYR A 83 1.28 -7.57 -11.48
N SER A 84 1.31 -8.57 -10.61
CA SER A 84 0.60 -8.54 -9.33
C SER A 84 1.58 -8.36 -8.18
N LEU A 85 1.31 -7.40 -7.29
CA LEU A 85 2.02 -7.23 -6.03
C LEU A 85 1.09 -7.61 -4.88
N SER A 86 1.50 -8.61 -4.10
CA SER A 86 0.82 -9.00 -2.88
C SER A 86 1.24 -8.07 -1.73
N GLY A 87 0.28 -7.33 -1.19
CA GLY A 87 0.49 -6.37 -0.11
C GLY A 87 0.80 -4.96 -0.63
N PHE A 88 0.02 -3.99 -0.16
CA PHE A 88 0.31 -2.58 -0.35
C PHE A 88 1.28 -2.08 0.72
N GLY A 89 1.17 -2.59 1.96
CA GLY A 89 2.07 -2.21 3.04
C GLY A 89 2.05 -0.71 3.28
N ASP A 90 3.23 -0.07 3.30
CA ASP A 90 3.31 1.40 3.39
C ASP A 90 3.26 2.10 2.03
N GLY A 91 3.18 1.34 0.93
CA GLY A 91 3.09 1.81 -0.46
C GLY A 91 4.43 2.17 -1.12
N SER A 92 5.55 2.13 -0.39
CA SER A 92 6.84 2.60 -0.88
C SER A 92 7.38 1.76 -2.05
N HIS A 93 7.25 0.43 -1.99
CA HIS A 93 7.64 -0.46 -3.09
C HIS A 93 6.72 -0.33 -4.30
N VAL A 94 5.42 -0.07 -4.08
CA VAL A 94 4.44 0.16 -5.14
C VAL A 94 4.77 1.43 -5.91
N ARG A 95 5.00 2.53 -5.20
CA ARG A 95 5.42 3.81 -5.79
C ARG A 95 6.71 3.65 -6.59
N TYR A 96 7.73 3.02 -6.00
CA TYR A 96 8.98 2.75 -6.70
C TYR A 96 8.77 1.90 -7.96
N PHE A 97 7.95 0.86 -7.89
CA PHE A 97 7.61 0.05 -9.07
C PHE A 97 6.95 0.90 -10.16
N MET A 98 5.98 1.74 -9.81
CA MET A 98 5.25 2.59 -10.77
C MET A 98 6.16 3.62 -11.46
N GLU A 99 7.12 4.19 -10.73
CA GLU A 99 8.08 5.17 -11.22
C GLU A 99 9.14 4.54 -12.15
N ASN A 100 9.47 3.25 -11.97
CA ASN A 100 10.62 2.61 -12.63
C ASN A 100 10.25 1.49 -13.63
N SER A 101 9.00 1.02 -13.66
CA SER A 101 8.55 -0.10 -14.52
C SER A 101 8.42 0.23 -16.01
N GLY A 102 8.62 1.50 -16.41
CA GLY A 102 8.50 1.94 -17.79
C GLY A 102 7.04 2.05 -18.27
N THR A 103 6.89 2.56 -19.50
CA THR A 103 5.59 2.71 -20.16
C THR A 103 5.06 1.35 -20.62
N GLY A 104 3.77 1.08 -20.42
CA GLY A 104 3.11 -0.16 -20.87
C GLY A 104 3.05 -1.29 -19.84
N VAL A 105 3.76 -1.17 -18.72
CA VAL A 105 3.65 -2.14 -17.61
C VAL A 105 2.52 -1.71 -16.67
N ASN A 106 1.53 -2.58 -16.50
CA ASN A 106 0.41 -2.42 -15.58
C ASN A 106 0.70 -3.16 -14.26
N VAL A 107 0.14 -2.67 -13.16
CA VAL A 107 0.27 -3.31 -11.85
C VAL A 107 -1.06 -3.42 -11.14
N LEU A 108 -1.35 -4.62 -10.65
CA LEU A 108 -2.42 -4.89 -9.71
C LEU A 108 -1.83 -5.10 -8.31
N VAL A 109 -2.25 -4.28 -7.35
CA VAL A 109 -1.87 -4.45 -5.96
C VAL A 109 -3.06 -4.94 -5.16
N ALA A 110 -2.88 -6.02 -4.41
CA ALA A 110 -3.90 -6.57 -3.53
C ALA A 110 -3.44 -6.47 -2.07
N GLU A 111 -4.15 -5.69 -1.25
CA GLU A 111 -3.90 -5.62 0.19
C GLU A 111 -4.96 -6.41 0.95
N LYS A 112 -4.52 -7.41 1.73
CA LYS A 112 -5.44 -8.28 2.47
C LYS A 112 -6.28 -7.51 3.48
N ASP A 113 -5.68 -6.53 4.16
CA ASP A 113 -6.35 -5.81 5.25
C ASP A 113 -6.77 -4.39 4.84
N PRO A 114 -8.07 -4.12 4.58
CA PRO A 114 -8.52 -2.77 4.21
C PRO A 114 -8.26 -1.73 5.32
N ALA A 115 -8.14 -2.14 6.59
CA ALA A 115 -7.80 -1.21 7.66
C ALA A 115 -6.35 -0.73 7.54
N LEU A 116 -5.44 -1.56 7.00
CA LEU A 116 -4.07 -1.14 6.71
C LEU A 116 -4.04 -0.08 5.61
N LEU A 117 -4.83 -0.25 4.54
CA LEU A 117 -4.97 0.78 3.51
C LEU A 117 -5.48 2.10 4.10
N ARG A 118 -6.50 2.06 4.97
CA ARG A 118 -6.99 3.26 5.67
C ARG A 118 -5.87 3.98 6.42
N GLU A 119 -5.13 3.25 7.25
CA GLU A 119 -4.06 3.83 8.06
C GLU A 119 -2.90 4.36 7.20
N THR A 120 -2.63 3.72 6.07
CA THR A 120 -1.60 4.13 5.11
C THR A 120 -2.02 5.41 4.38
N PHE A 121 -3.23 5.44 3.81
CA PHE A 121 -3.77 6.58 3.09
C PHE A 121 -4.13 7.77 3.99
N ALA A 122 -4.18 7.58 5.30
CA ALA A 122 -4.25 8.66 6.29
C ALA A 122 -2.91 9.34 6.55
N ARG A 123 -1.79 8.69 6.23
CA ARG A 123 -0.44 9.16 6.56
C ARG A 123 0.33 9.64 5.34
N PHE A 124 0.13 9.00 4.20
CA PHE A 124 0.90 9.25 2.99
C PHE A 124 -0.04 9.58 1.84
N ASP A 125 0.30 10.63 1.09
CA ASP A 125 -0.37 10.93 -0.16
C ASP A 125 0.12 9.94 -1.24
N TYR A 126 -0.84 9.24 -1.84
CA TYR A 126 -0.66 8.30 -2.94
C TYR A 126 -1.62 8.63 -4.09
N SER A 127 -2.21 9.84 -4.10
CA SER A 127 -3.15 10.27 -5.13
C SER A 127 -2.55 10.24 -6.53
N ASP A 128 -1.24 10.42 -6.65
CA ASP A 128 -0.48 10.32 -7.90
C ASP A 128 -0.47 8.88 -8.46
N ILE A 129 -0.17 7.88 -7.64
CA ILE A 129 -0.21 6.46 -8.08
C ILE A 129 -1.65 5.97 -8.22
N LEU A 130 -2.54 6.38 -7.31
CA LEU A 130 -3.96 6.02 -7.31
C LEU A 130 -4.67 6.62 -8.52
N SER A 131 -4.17 7.70 -9.12
CA SER A 131 -4.75 8.30 -10.33
C SER A 131 -4.13 7.77 -11.62
N ASN A 132 -3.11 6.92 -11.53
CA ASN A 132 -2.42 6.39 -12.70
C ASN A 132 -3.24 5.28 -13.38
N ASP A 133 -3.45 5.37 -14.70
CA ASP A 133 -4.24 4.38 -15.47
C ASP A 133 -3.63 2.98 -15.48
N ARG A 134 -2.32 2.86 -15.26
CA ARG A 134 -1.63 1.57 -15.16
C ARG A 134 -1.79 0.88 -13.80
N PHE A 135 -2.40 1.57 -12.82
CA PHE A 135 -2.51 1.10 -11.45
C PHE A 135 -3.92 0.56 -11.16
N LEU A 136 -3.98 -0.67 -10.66
CA LEU A 136 -5.18 -1.34 -10.19
C LEU A 136 -5.03 -1.68 -8.69
N LEU A 137 -6.10 -1.51 -7.93
CA LEU A 137 -6.12 -1.77 -6.48
C LEU A 137 -7.27 -2.72 -6.13
N GLY A 138 -6.96 -3.76 -5.37
CA GLY A 138 -7.92 -4.62 -4.70
C GLY A 138 -7.63 -4.71 -3.20
N THR A 139 -8.65 -5.01 -2.40
CA THR A 139 -8.47 -5.25 -0.97
C THR A 139 -9.51 -6.22 -0.38
N GLY A 140 -9.15 -6.86 0.72
CA GLY A 140 -9.95 -7.88 1.37
C GLY A 140 -9.71 -9.29 0.80
N GLU A 141 -10.55 -10.22 1.21
CA GLU A 141 -10.60 -11.56 0.63
C GLU A 141 -11.41 -11.54 -0.68
N PRO A 142 -11.14 -12.45 -1.63
CA PRO A 142 -12.00 -12.65 -2.79
C PRO A 142 -13.44 -12.94 -2.35
N GLU A 143 -14.40 -12.35 -3.04
CA GLU A 143 -15.81 -12.70 -2.86
C GLU A 143 -16.04 -14.06 -3.54
N ASN A 144 -16.61 -15.02 -2.80
CA ASN A 144 -16.98 -16.34 -3.29
C ASN A 144 -18.35 -16.31 -3.96
#